data_AF-A0A0G0Z4S5-F1
#
_entry.id   AF-A0A0G0Z4S5-F1
#
_cell.length_a   1.000
_cell.length_b   1.000
_cell.length_c   1.000
_cell.angle_alpha   90.00
_cell.angle_beta   90.00
_cell.angle_gamma   90.00
#
_symmetry.space_group_name_H-M   'P 1'
#
loop_
_entity.id
_entity.type
_entity.pdbx_description
1 polymer ?
#
loop_
_entity_poly.entity_id
_entity_poly.type
_entity_poly.pdbx_seq_one_letter_code
_entity_poly.pdbx_strand_id
1 'polypeptide(L)'
;MKNIYKIILVLSIIILTFHLYSIVTIKNDVHIIYVDKIPGKIMAMTIPPFGIFLEKKYKNEPIMPGSILSHEKIHWLQYQERGLFKFYFEYISGLIKYGRFYNDLEKDARKRSMEKL
;
A
#
# COMPACT_ATOMS: atom_id res chain seq x y z
N MET A 1 -16.84 31.26 10.92
CA MET A 1 -16.29 30.50 12.08
C MET A 1 -17.20 29.36 12.57
N LYS A 2 -18.53 29.51 12.64
CA LYS A 2 -19.46 28.48 13.17
C LYS A 2 -19.51 27.12 12.43
N ASN A 3 -18.84 26.96 11.29
CA ASN A 3 -18.80 25.69 10.55
C ASN A 3 -17.42 24.99 10.60
N ILE A 4 -16.37 25.68 11.06
CA ILE A 4 -15.01 25.15 11.06
C ILE A 4 -14.90 23.98 12.05
N TYR A 5 -15.47 24.10 13.24
CA TYR A 5 -15.44 23.01 14.22
C TYR A 5 -16.22 21.77 13.74
N LYS A 6 -17.29 21.95 12.95
CA LYS A 6 -18.03 20.82 12.34
C LYS A 6 -17.18 20.10 11.31
N ILE A 7 -16.49 20.86 10.46
CA ILE A 7 -15.56 20.30 9.46
C ILE A 7 -14.42 19.55 10.17
N ILE A 8 -13.80 20.16 11.18
CA ILE A 8 -12.74 19.51 11.98
C ILE A 8 -13.27 18.22 12.61
N LEU A 9 -14.46 18.27 13.23
CA LEU A 9 -15.06 17.08 13.84
C LEU A 9 -15.29 15.96 12.82
N VAL A 10 -15.85 16.27 11.66
CA VAL A 10 -16.08 15.29 10.58
C VAL A 10 -14.76 14.69 10.10
N LEU A 11 -13.74 15.53 9.86
CA LEU A 11 -12.41 15.05 9.45
C LEU A 11 -11.76 14.17 10.53
N SER A 12 -11.85 14.56 11.79
CA SER A 12 -11.33 13.77 12.91
C SER A 12 -12.02 12.40 13.01
N ILE A 13 -13.34 12.35 12.82
CA ILE A 13 -14.09 11.08 12.79
C ILE A 13 -13.63 10.22 11.61
N ILE A 14 -13.51 10.78 10.41
CA ILE A 14 -13.03 10.04 9.23
C ILE A 14 -11.62 9.47 9.47
N ILE A 15 -10.71 10.28 9.99
CA ILE A 15 -9.33 9.85 10.30
C ILE A 15 -9.34 8.75 11.36
N LEU A 16 -10.14 8.90 12.41
CA LEU A 16 -10.26 7.90 13.47
C LEU A 16 -10.83 6.58 12.92
N THR A 17 -11.93 6.63 12.17
CA THR A 17 -12.52 5.44 11.54
C THR A 17 -11.53 4.76 10.61
N PHE A 18 -10.79 5.52 9.81
CA PHE A 18 -9.77 4.99 8.92
C PHE A 18 -8.60 4.34 9.68
N HIS A 19 -8.16 4.96 10.77
CA HIS A 19 -7.13 4.41 11.63
C HIS A 19 -7.57 3.12 12.32
N LEU A 20 -8.79 3.08 12.84
CA LEU A 20 -9.37 1.88 13.44
C LEU A 20 -9.53 0.75 12.42
N TYR A 21 -10.02 1.05 11.22
CA TYR A 21 -10.08 0.10 10.11
C TYR A 21 -8.68 -0.47 9.81
N SER A 22 -7.67 0.41 9.72
CA SER A 22 -6.29 -0.03 9.55
C SER A 22 -5.78 -0.94 10.66
N ILE A 23 -6.10 -0.67 11.93
CA ILE A 23 -5.67 -1.53 13.05
C ILE A 23 -6.26 -2.93 12.93
N VAL A 24 -7.47 -3.06 12.40
CA VAL A 24 -8.09 -4.37 12.15
C VAL A 24 -7.43 -5.06 10.96
N THR A 25 -7.24 -4.36 9.84
CA THR A 25 -6.72 -4.96 8.61
C THR A 25 -5.24 -5.28 8.64
N ILE A 26 -4.45 -4.57 9.46
CA ILE A 26 -2.99 -4.76 9.52
C ILE A 26 -2.59 -6.18 9.93
N LYS A 27 -3.46 -6.91 10.63
CA LYS A 27 -3.20 -8.29 11.05
C LYS A 27 -3.71 -9.34 10.05
N ASN A 28 -4.48 -8.91 9.06
CA ASN A 28 -5.12 -9.81 8.12
C ASN A 28 -4.23 -10.06 6.91
N ASP A 29 -4.46 -11.21 6.28
CA ASP A 29 -3.94 -11.48 4.95
C ASP A 29 -4.47 -10.44 3.95
N VAL A 30 -3.61 -10.09 3.00
CA VAL A 30 -3.93 -9.07 2.01
C VAL A 30 -4.97 -9.56 1.00
N HIS A 31 -5.96 -8.72 0.73
CA HIS A 31 -6.92 -8.95 -0.36
C HIS A 31 -6.31 -8.49 -1.69
N ILE A 32 -6.43 -9.34 -2.71
CA ILE A 32 -6.03 -9.02 -4.09
C ILE A 32 -7.27 -8.63 -4.88
N ILE A 33 -7.27 -7.41 -5.41
CA ILE A 33 -8.37 -6.80 -6.15
C ILE A 33 -7.94 -6.70 -7.62
N TYR A 34 -8.63 -7.42 -8.48
CA TYR A 34 -8.33 -7.42 -9.91
C TYR A 34 -9.07 -6.30 -10.64
N VAL A 35 -8.33 -5.39 -11.26
CA VAL A 35 -8.87 -4.22 -11.98
C VAL A 35 -8.51 -4.27 -13.46
N ASP A 36 -9.29 -3.62 -14.32
CA ASP A 36 -9.01 -3.63 -15.77
C ASP A 36 -7.74 -2.87 -16.12
N LYS A 37 -7.49 -1.74 -15.45
CA LYS A 37 -6.33 -0.89 -15.71
C LYS A 37 -5.98 -0.05 -14.49
N ILE A 38 -4.68 0.10 -14.21
CA ILE A 38 -4.17 1.04 -13.21
C ILE A 38 -3.56 2.25 -13.96
N PRO A 39 -3.94 3.49 -13.60
CA PRO A 39 -3.36 4.69 -14.21
C PRO A 39 -1.83 4.75 -14.06
N GLY A 40 -1.15 5.37 -15.03
CA GLY A 40 0.30 5.61 -14.95
C GLY A 40 1.19 4.44 -15.42
N LYS A 41 0.66 3.54 -16.26
CA LYS A 41 1.39 2.35 -16.79
C LYS A 41 1.94 1.45 -15.67
N ILE A 42 1.17 1.32 -14.59
CA ILE A 42 1.49 0.50 -13.43
C ILE A 42 0.80 -0.85 -13.57
N MET A 43 1.48 -1.94 -13.21
CA MET A 43 0.93 -3.29 -13.33
C MET A 43 0.15 -3.71 -12.07
N ALA A 44 0.63 -3.27 -10.90
CA ALA A 44 -0.01 -3.49 -9.62
C ALA A 44 0.35 -2.38 -8.63
N MET A 45 -0.46 -2.20 -7.59
CA MET A 45 -0.21 -1.23 -6.53
C MET A 45 -0.84 -1.67 -5.22
N THR A 46 -0.05 -1.66 -4.16
CA THR A 46 -0.53 -1.88 -2.79
C THR A 46 -1.06 -0.58 -2.22
N ILE A 47 -2.31 -0.59 -1.77
CA ILE A 47 -2.95 0.55 -1.12
C ILE A 47 -3.48 0.09 0.25
N PRO A 48 -2.64 0.09 1.30
CA PRO A 48 -3.10 -0.23 2.64
C PRO A 48 -4.08 0.83 3.16
N PRO A 49 -5.11 0.49 3.93
CA PRO A 49 -5.54 -0.85 4.38
C PRO A 49 -6.45 -1.60 3.39
N PHE A 50 -6.62 -1.12 2.16
CA PHE A 50 -7.63 -1.65 1.24
C PHE A 50 -7.21 -2.94 0.53
N GLY A 51 -5.93 -3.07 0.16
CA GLY A 51 -5.39 -4.29 -0.44
C GLY A 51 -4.40 -4.04 -1.58
N ILE A 52 -4.13 -5.08 -2.35
CA ILE A 52 -3.29 -5.04 -3.55
C ILE A 52 -4.19 -4.99 -4.77
N PHE A 53 -4.02 -3.96 -5.59
CA PHE A 53 -4.71 -3.82 -6.87
C PHE A 53 -3.80 -4.37 -7.96
N LEU A 54 -4.28 -5.33 -8.74
CA LEU A 54 -3.52 -5.99 -9.81
C LEU A 54 -4.30 -5.91 -11.12
N GLU A 55 -3.65 -5.50 -12.22
CA GLU A 55 -4.33 -5.52 -13.52
C GLU A 55 -4.72 -6.95 -13.89
N LYS A 56 -5.96 -7.17 -14.34
CA LYS A 56 -6.53 -8.49 -14.65
C LYS A 56 -5.65 -9.33 -15.59
N LYS A 57 -4.92 -8.70 -16.51
CA LYS A 57 -4.02 -9.38 -17.45
C LYS A 57 -2.85 -10.12 -16.77
N TYR A 58 -2.51 -9.77 -15.54
CA TYR A 58 -1.46 -10.43 -14.73
C TYR A 58 -2.04 -11.40 -13.69
N LYS A 59 -3.36 -11.66 -13.68
CA LYS A 59 -4.01 -12.51 -12.67
C LYS A 59 -3.42 -13.93 -12.59
N ASN A 60 -3.00 -14.46 -13.72
CA ASN A 60 -2.47 -15.82 -13.82
C ASN A 60 -0.93 -15.85 -13.84
N GLU A 61 -0.27 -14.72 -13.56
CA GLU A 61 1.19 -14.70 -13.42
C GLU A 61 1.60 -15.54 -12.20
N PRO A 62 2.56 -16.46 -12.34
CA PRO A 62 2.99 -17.31 -11.24
C PRO A 62 3.60 -16.47 -10.12
N ILE A 63 3.25 -16.83 -8.88
CA ILE A 63 3.89 -16.25 -7.69
C ILE A 63 5.25 -16.91 -7.54
N MET A 64 6.28 -16.17 -7.94
CA MET A 64 7.67 -16.60 -7.88
C MET A 64 8.56 -15.44 -7.42
N PRO A 65 9.83 -15.70 -7.06
CA PRO A 65 10.75 -14.64 -6.64
C PRO A 65 10.80 -13.50 -7.67
N GLY A 66 10.51 -12.28 -7.23
CA GLY A 66 10.49 -11.07 -8.07
C GLY A 66 9.26 -10.87 -8.95
N SER A 67 8.26 -11.76 -8.88
CA SER A 67 6.97 -11.57 -9.57
C SER A 67 6.24 -10.32 -9.09
N ILE A 68 5.34 -9.77 -9.91
CA ILE A 68 4.57 -8.56 -9.58
C ILE A 68 3.87 -8.72 -8.22
N LEU A 69 3.20 -9.86 -8.01
CA LEU A 69 2.45 -10.09 -6.78
C LEU A 69 3.36 -10.31 -5.57
N SER A 70 4.54 -10.94 -5.73
CA SER A 70 5.51 -11.05 -4.63
C SER A 70 6.01 -9.69 -4.17
N HIS A 71 6.29 -8.76 -5.10
CA HIS A 71 6.70 -7.39 -4.79
C HIS A 71 5.63 -6.64 -4.00
N GLU A 72 4.39 -6.65 -4.47
CA GLU A 72 3.27 -5.98 -3.78
C GLU A 72 2.97 -6.59 -2.41
N LYS A 73 3.12 -7.91 -2.25
CA LYS A 73 3.00 -8.56 -0.92
C LYS A 73 4.04 -8.05 0.08
N ILE A 74 5.25 -7.69 -0.37
CA ILE A 74 6.22 -7.06 0.53
C ILE A 74 5.77 -5.67 0.95
N HIS A 75 5.17 -4.87 0.06
CA HIS A 75 4.61 -3.58 0.48
C HIS A 75 3.50 -3.74 1.51
N TRP A 76 2.66 -4.77 1.39
CA TRP A 76 1.70 -5.08 2.45
C TRP A 76 2.40 -5.42 3.77
N LEU A 77 3.40 -6.30 3.73
CA LEU A 77 4.16 -6.68 4.91
C LEU A 77 4.90 -5.49 5.55
N GLN A 78 5.46 -4.59 4.74
CA GLN A 78 6.05 -3.34 5.22
C GLN A 78 5.04 -2.47 5.96
N TYR A 79 3.79 -2.40 5.46
CA TYR A 79 2.68 -1.75 6.15
C TYR A 79 2.34 -2.47 7.45
N GLN A 80 2.35 -3.81 7.49
CA GLN A 80 2.12 -4.58 8.71
C GLN A 80 3.18 -4.31 9.78
N GLU A 81 4.45 -4.20 9.37
CA GLU A 81 5.59 -3.91 10.25
C GLU A 81 5.57 -2.48 10.80
N ARG A 82 5.06 -1.51 10.03
CA ARG A 82 5.20 -0.06 10.34
C ARG A 82 3.93 0.59 10.87
N GLY A 83 2.77 0.06 10.52
CA GLY A 83 1.50 0.75 10.69
C GLY A 83 1.23 1.82 9.63
N LEU A 84 -0.02 2.25 9.58
CA LEU A 84 -0.57 3.13 8.54
C LEU A 84 0.22 4.41 8.30
N PHE A 85 0.36 5.24 9.35
CA PHE A 85 0.92 6.58 9.21
C PHE A 85 2.41 6.53 8.87
N LYS A 86 3.16 5.64 9.53
CA LYS A 86 4.59 5.49 9.29
C LYS A 86 4.87 4.95 7.88
N PHE A 87 4.13 3.94 7.42
CA PHE A 87 4.25 3.42 6.06
C PHE A 87 4.04 4.52 5.01
N TYR A 88 2.93 5.26 5.09
CA TYR A 88 2.63 6.31 4.12
C TYR A 88 3.63 7.47 4.19
N PHE A 89 4.05 7.87 5.39
CA PHE A 89 5.05 8.92 5.57
C PHE A 89 6.39 8.53 4.93
N GLU A 90 6.90 7.33 5.20
CA GLU A 90 8.15 6.83 4.60
C GLU A 90 8.04 6.68 3.08
N TYR A 91 6.94 6.12 2.58
CA TYR A 91 6.75 5.91 1.15
C TYR A 91 6.65 7.22 0.38
N ILE A 92 5.82 8.16 0.84
CA ILE A 92 5.62 9.46 0.16
C ILE A 92 6.90 10.30 0.27
N SER A 93 7.55 10.34 1.43
CA SER A 93 8.81 11.09 1.58
C SER A 93 9.91 10.52 0.69
N GLY A 94 10.03 9.19 0.58
CA GLY A 94 10.94 8.52 -0.35
C GLY A 94 10.60 8.82 -1.81
N LEU A 95 9.33 8.79 -2.18
CA LEU A 95 8.85 9.11 -3.52
C LEU A 95 9.18 10.55 -3.92
N ILE A 96 9.01 11.52 -3.01
CA ILE A 96 9.33 12.93 -3.27
C ILE A 96 10.84 13.16 -3.38
N LYS A 97 11.64 12.54 -2.50
CA LYS A 97 13.09 12.77 -2.45
C LYS A 97 13.86 12.06 -3.56
N TYR A 98 13.47 10.83 -3.88
CA TYR A 98 14.26 9.92 -4.71
C TYR A 98 13.49 9.40 -5.94
N GLY A 99 12.21 9.71 -6.05
CA GLY A 99 11.34 9.15 -7.08
C GLY A 99 10.97 7.69 -6.81
N ARG A 100 10.15 7.13 -7.71
CA ARG A 100 9.54 5.80 -7.52
C ARG A 100 10.57 4.68 -7.42
N PHE A 101 11.58 4.70 -8.28
CA PHE A 101 12.54 3.58 -8.37
C PHE A 101 13.63 3.61 -7.31
N TYR A 102 13.86 4.71 -6.61
CA TYR A 102 14.98 4.82 -5.65
C TYR A 102 14.52 5.05 -4.21
N ASN A 103 13.21 5.04 -3.98
CA ASN A 103 12.56 4.88 -2.69
C ASN A 103 13.12 3.64 -1.94
N ASP A 104 13.47 3.80 -0.66
CA ASP A 104 14.04 2.71 0.15
C ASP A 104 13.06 1.56 0.40
N LEU A 105 11.76 1.83 0.55
CA LEU A 105 10.72 0.80 0.61
C LEU A 105 10.59 0.03 -0.71
N GLU A 106 10.79 0.69 -1.86
CA GLU A 106 10.79 0.03 -3.17
C GLU A 106 12.07 -0.80 -3.40
N LYS A 107 13.22 -0.37 -2.86
CA LYS A 107 14.45 -1.18 -2.86
C LYS A 107 14.30 -2.40 -1.95
N ASP A 108 13.77 -2.20 -0.74
CA ASP A 108 13.50 -3.29 0.21
C ASP A 108 12.48 -4.28 -0.37
N ALA A 109 11.41 -3.80 -1.00
CA ALA A 109 10.41 -4.64 -1.65
C ALA A 109 11.01 -5.51 -2.74
N ARG A 110 11.81 -4.93 -3.65
CA ARG A 110 12.53 -5.71 -4.67
C ARG A 110 13.44 -6.75 -4.06
N LYS A 111 14.26 -6.37 -3.08
CA LYS A 111 15.18 -7.31 -2.43
C LYS A 111 14.43 -8.48 -1.77
N ARG A 112 13.46 -8.18 -0.89
CA ARG A 112 12.73 -9.19 -0.13
C ARG A 112 11.81 -10.03 -1.01
N SER A 113 11.28 -9.50 -2.11
CA SER A 113 10.47 -10.26 -3.07
C SER A 113 11.28 -11.35 -3.79
N MET A 114 12.61 -11.20 -3.84
CA MET A 114 13.51 -12.24 -4.37
C MET A 114 13.89 -13.28 -3.31
N GLU A 115 13.80 -12.94 -2.01
CA GLU A 115 14.28 -13.77 -0.90
C GLU A 115 13.16 -14.51 -0.15
N LYS A 116 11.97 -13.90 0.00
CA LYS A 116 10.83 -14.46 0.71
C LYS A 116 9.82 -15.02 -0.29
N LEU A 117 9.58 -16.34 -0.21
CA LEU A 117 8.37 -16.99 -0.70
C LEU A 117 7.43 -17.25 0.48
#